data_AF-A0A0Q8E2E9-F1
#
_entry.id   AF-A0A0Q8E2E9-F1
#
_cell.length_a   1.000
_cell.length_b   1.000
_cell.length_c   1.000
_cell.angle_alpha   90.00
_cell.angle_beta   90.00
_cell.angle_gamma   90.00
#
_symmetry.space_group_name_H-M   'P 1'
#
loop_
_entity.id
_entity.type
_entity.pdbx_description
1 polymer ?
#
loop_
_entity_poly.entity_id
_entity_poly.type
_entity_poly.pdbx_seq_one_letter_code
_entity_poly.pdbx_strand_id
1 'polypeptide(L)'
;MKIHAEAIRLAVFGTVGVLVLALLYLTLGETRIGPTKGYRVVMADVSGLQAGDVVRVAGVRVGQVDGLDVVDDNRIEVAFHVEDDQPLTDATEVLVRYENLLGDRYLELQQPPDMGEPLAEGATIPVDRTTPALDLDVLLNGFRPLFRGLEPAQVNELAENLIATLQGRGGTVESLLAKTSSLTNGLADDSTAITGLIDNLDVLLGSLDSRDVQLRQTIGQFQALVSGLAKDKDPIARSVTSINKMAAALADVFSDGREPFKQTVIAVKDLAKLLNTNTRTLNKVLESLPGAYQVLDRIGSHGNTFNFYLCAVQVVISGPGGKPIKTPMVRSQTERCQNDPKGVQR
;
A
#
# COMPACT_ATOMS: atom_id res chain seq x y z
N MET A 1 8.49 13.13 -72.53
CA MET A 1 8.32 14.09 -71.41
C MET A 1 7.67 13.53 -70.14
N LYS A 2 7.06 12.32 -70.11
CA LYS A 2 6.38 11.79 -68.90
C LYS A 2 7.30 11.33 -67.75
N ILE A 3 8.56 10.97 -68.04
CA ILE A 3 9.50 10.42 -67.03
C ILE A 3 9.92 11.49 -66.00
N HIS A 4 10.08 12.75 -66.41
CA HIS A 4 10.47 13.83 -65.50
C HIS A 4 9.40 14.15 -64.46
N ALA A 5 8.11 14.04 -64.80
CA ALA A 5 7.02 14.31 -63.87
C ALA A 5 6.94 13.26 -62.75
N GLU A 6 7.12 11.98 -63.08
CA GLU A 6 7.12 10.90 -62.08
C GLU A 6 8.38 10.95 -61.20
N ALA A 7 9.54 11.31 -61.76
CA ALA A 7 10.76 11.52 -60.98
C ALA A 7 10.62 12.66 -59.95
N ILE A 8 9.98 13.77 -60.34
CA ILE A 8 9.71 14.89 -59.42
C ILE A 8 8.74 14.47 -58.31
N ARG A 9 7.68 13.73 -58.63
CA ARG A 9 6.73 13.22 -57.61
C ARG A 9 7.40 12.29 -56.62
N LEU A 10 8.26 11.38 -57.09
CA LEU A 10 9.03 10.48 -56.24
C LEU A 10 9.98 11.25 -55.32
N ALA A 11 10.68 12.26 -55.86
CA ALA A 11 11.57 13.12 -55.08
C ALA A 11 10.80 13.90 -54.00
N VAL A 12 9.65 14.49 -54.35
CA VAL A 12 8.78 15.19 -53.38
C VAL A 12 8.29 14.24 -52.29
N PHE A 13 7.79 13.05 -52.66
CA PHE A 13 7.34 12.05 -51.71
C PHE A 13 8.46 11.59 -50.78
N GLY A 14 9.65 11.32 -51.32
CA GLY A 14 10.83 10.95 -50.52
C GLY A 14 11.24 12.07 -49.56
N THR A 15 11.23 13.33 -50.03
CA THR A 15 11.58 14.49 -49.21
C THR A 15 10.58 14.69 -48.07
N VAL A 16 9.29 14.61 -48.37
CA VAL A 16 8.22 14.69 -47.36
C VAL A 16 8.33 13.51 -46.38
N GLY A 17 8.61 12.31 -46.86
CA GLY A 17 8.81 11.12 -46.03
C GLY A 17 9.98 11.31 -45.05
N VAL A 18 11.12 11.80 -45.52
CA VAL A 18 12.28 12.12 -44.67
C VAL A 18 11.95 13.22 -43.67
N LEU A 19 11.22 14.27 -44.08
CA LEU A 19 10.80 15.34 -43.17
C LEU A 19 9.85 14.85 -42.08
N VAL A 20 8.88 13.98 -42.43
CA VAL A 20 7.97 13.39 -41.45
C VAL A 20 8.73 12.44 -40.52
N LEU A 21 9.65 11.64 -41.05
CA LEU A 21 10.49 10.74 -40.23
C LEU A 21 11.37 11.54 -39.27
N ALA A 22 11.99 12.62 -39.76
CA ALA A 22 12.78 13.54 -38.94
C ALA A 22 11.92 14.24 -37.88
N LEU A 23 10.71 14.69 -38.25
CA LEU A 23 9.78 15.29 -37.30
C LEU A 23 9.37 14.28 -36.22
N LEU A 24 8.98 13.07 -36.61
CA LEU A 24 8.63 12.00 -35.67
C LEU A 24 9.81 11.68 -34.75
N TYR A 25 11.03 11.58 -35.29
CA TYR A 25 12.24 11.37 -34.50
C TYR A 25 12.47 12.52 -33.50
N LEU A 26 12.26 13.77 -33.90
CA LEU A 26 12.42 14.93 -33.01
C LEU A 26 11.30 15.05 -31.96
N THR A 27 10.09 14.55 -32.25
CA THR A 27 8.97 14.61 -31.30
C THR A 27 8.89 13.42 -30.36
N LEU A 28 9.29 12.23 -30.83
CA LEU A 28 9.23 10.96 -30.08
C LEU A 28 10.59 10.57 -29.51
N GLY A 29 11.68 11.01 -30.14
CA GLY A 29 13.00 10.92 -29.56
C GLY A 29 12.99 11.78 -28.31
N GLU A 30 12.97 11.15 -27.15
CA GLU A 30 13.13 11.83 -25.85
C GLU A 30 14.52 12.45 -25.67
N THR A 31 15.30 12.56 -26.75
CA THR A 31 16.52 13.34 -26.87
C THR A 31 16.18 14.82 -26.74
N ARG A 32 16.31 15.36 -25.52
CA ARG A 32 16.33 16.82 -25.33
C ARG A 32 17.59 17.38 -25.97
N ILE A 33 17.40 18.24 -26.96
CA ILE A 33 18.49 18.99 -27.60
C ILE A 33 18.75 20.23 -26.74
N GLY A 34 19.77 20.18 -25.90
CA GLY A 34 20.19 21.28 -25.03
C GLY A 34 21.66 21.18 -24.67
N PRO A 35 22.26 22.25 -24.11
CA PRO A 35 23.61 22.17 -23.54
C PRO A 35 23.60 21.17 -22.37
N THR A 36 24.55 20.25 -22.39
CA THR A 36 24.71 19.22 -21.36
C THR A 36 26.16 19.19 -20.90
N LYS A 37 26.38 18.69 -19.68
CA LYS A 37 27.71 18.44 -19.11
C LYS A 37 27.88 16.95 -18.86
N GLY A 38 28.98 16.39 -19.35
CA GLY A 38 29.35 15.00 -19.11
C GLY A 38 30.06 14.80 -17.77
N TYR A 39 29.79 13.68 -17.11
CA TYR A 39 30.43 13.23 -15.88
C TYR A 39 30.69 11.72 -15.95
N ARG A 40 31.57 11.24 -15.07
CA ARG A 40 31.81 9.81 -14.89
C ARG A 40 31.59 9.42 -13.45
N VAL A 41 31.19 8.17 -13.22
CA VAL A 41 31.09 7.61 -11.87
C VAL A 41 31.63 6.19 -11.87
N VAL A 42 32.44 5.85 -10.87
CA VAL A 42 32.98 4.50 -10.72
C VAL A 42 32.15 3.76 -9.67
N MET A 43 31.52 2.66 -10.04
CA MET A 43 30.64 1.87 -9.18
C MET A 43 31.14 0.43 -9.04
N ALA A 44 30.86 -0.18 -7.89
CA ALA A 44 31.19 -1.59 -7.65
C ALA A 44 30.22 -2.54 -8.39
N ASP A 45 28.95 -2.14 -8.54
CA ASP A 45 27.91 -2.90 -9.22
C ASP A 45 26.89 -1.96 -9.85
N VAL A 46 26.58 -2.21 -11.12
CA VAL A 46 25.60 -1.47 -11.94
C VAL A 46 24.60 -2.43 -12.58
N SER A 47 24.35 -3.58 -11.94
CA SER A 47 23.50 -4.65 -12.47
C SER A 47 22.15 -4.15 -12.98
N GLY A 48 21.93 -4.35 -14.27
CA GLY A 48 20.72 -3.96 -15.00
C GLY A 48 20.74 -2.55 -15.60
N LEU A 49 21.76 -1.73 -15.31
CA LEU A 49 21.93 -0.43 -15.93
C LEU A 49 22.48 -0.58 -17.37
N GLN A 50 21.95 0.21 -18.30
CA GLN A 50 22.29 0.18 -19.71
C GLN A 50 22.56 1.58 -20.27
N ALA A 51 23.28 1.62 -21.39
CA ALA A 51 23.43 2.86 -22.16
C ALA A 51 22.05 3.29 -22.68
N GLY A 52 21.71 4.55 -22.47
CA GLY A 52 20.39 5.10 -22.75
C GLY A 52 19.46 5.18 -21.54
N ASP A 53 19.81 4.58 -20.40
CA ASP A 53 19.01 4.69 -19.18
C ASP A 53 18.97 6.14 -18.67
N VAL A 54 17.87 6.47 -18.00
CA VAL A 54 17.60 7.86 -17.58
C VAL A 54 18.45 8.24 -16.37
N VAL A 55 18.92 9.49 -16.33
CA VAL A 55 19.53 10.09 -15.13
C VAL A 55 18.53 11.04 -14.48
N ARG A 56 18.34 10.92 -13.16
CA ARG A 56 17.35 11.68 -12.40
C ARG A 56 17.93 12.38 -11.18
N VAL A 57 17.43 13.57 -10.87
CA VAL A 57 17.63 14.26 -9.60
C VAL A 57 16.27 14.41 -8.94
N ALA A 58 16.14 13.94 -7.69
CA ALA A 58 14.88 14.00 -6.94
C ALA A 58 13.65 13.48 -7.72
N GLY A 59 13.85 12.47 -8.58
CA GLY A 59 12.81 11.86 -9.41
C GLY A 59 12.52 12.56 -10.74
N VAL A 60 13.14 13.70 -11.02
CA VAL A 60 13.02 14.42 -12.30
C VAL A 60 14.15 13.99 -13.23
N ARG A 61 13.83 13.67 -14.49
CA ARG A 61 14.84 13.39 -15.52
C ARG A 61 15.65 14.65 -15.83
N VAL A 62 16.97 14.54 -15.70
CA VAL A 62 17.93 15.60 -15.96
C VAL A 62 19.02 15.18 -16.96
N GLY A 63 19.02 13.93 -17.43
CA GLY A 63 20.10 13.42 -18.23
C GLY A 63 19.91 11.99 -18.71
N GLN A 64 20.99 11.39 -19.20
CA GLN A 64 21.02 10.03 -19.74
C GLN A 64 22.40 9.39 -19.56
N VAL A 65 22.42 8.07 -19.40
CA VAL A 65 23.63 7.26 -19.39
C VAL A 65 24.14 7.12 -20.83
N ASP A 66 25.40 7.48 -21.05
CA ASP A 66 26.06 7.43 -22.36
C ASP A 66 26.67 6.05 -22.62
N GLY A 67 27.24 5.43 -21.59
CA GLY A 67 27.96 4.18 -21.73
C GLY A 67 28.45 3.62 -20.40
N LEU A 68 28.83 2.34 -20.41
CA LEU A 68 29.38 1.63 -19.29
C LEU A 68 30.64 0.90 -19.74
N ASP A 69 31.75 1.14 -19.06
CA ASP A 69 33.04 0.53 -19.34
C ASP A 69 33.61 -0.14 -18.09
N VAL A 70 34.20 -1.32 -18.26
CA VAL A 70 34.87 -2.02 -17.15
C VAL A 70 36.25 -1.41 -16.96
N VAL A 71 36.54 -0.99 -15.72
CA VAL A 71 37.84 -0.44 -15.30
C VAL A 71 38.52 -1.41 -14.33
N ASP A 72 39.73 -1.05 -13.88
CA ASP A 72 40.54 -1.89 -12.99
C ASP A 72 39.79 -2.27 -11.68
N ASP A 73 40.21 -3.38 -11.08
CA ASP A 73 39.62 -3.96 -9.85
C ASP A 73 38.14 -4.39 -9.97
N ASN A 74 37.70 -4.80 -11.17
CA ASN A 74 36.34 -5.31 -11.41
C ASN A 74 35.26 -4.27 -11.08
N ARG A 75 35.59 -2.99 -11.29
CA ARG A 75 34.68 -1.85 -11.14
C ARG A 75 34.19 -1.40 -12.51
N ILE A 76 33.09 -0.67 -12.52
CA ILE A 76 32.44 -0.21 -13.74
C ILE A 76 32.39 1.30 -13.70
N GLU A 77 32.98 1.93 -14.71
CA GLU A 77 32.84 3.35 -14.96
C GLU A 77 31.57 3.57 -15.81
N VAL A 78 30.68 4.41 -15.32
CA VAL A 78 29.47 4.83 -16.03
C VAL A 78 29.68 6.27 -16.49
N ALA A 79 29.64 6.48 -17.80
CA ALA A 79 29.62 7.80 -18.41
C ALA A 79 28.17 8.24 -18.56
N PHE A 80 27.87 9.47 -18.12
CA PHE A 80 26.53 10.04 -18.24
C PHE A 80 26.61 11.55 -18.40
N HIS A 81 25.57 12.15 -18.97
CA HIS A 81 25.45 13.59 -19.08
C HIS A 81 24.20 14.10 -18.39
N VAL A 82 24.24 15.35 -17.94
CA VAL A 82 23.11 16.06 -17.34
C VAL A 82 22.93 17.43 -17.99
N GLU A 83 21.72 17.99 -17.91
CA GLU A 83 21.40 19.35 -18.35
C GLU A 83 22.28 20.39 -17.63
N ASP A 84 22.71 21.44 -18.34
CA ASP A 84 23.69 22.43 -17.85
C ASP A 84 23.19 23.27 -16.65
N ASP A 85 21.88 23.33 -16.45
CA ASP A 85 21.23 23.99 -15.32
C ASP A 85 21.26 23.16 -14.03
N GLN A 86 21.74 21.91 -14.09
CA GLN A 86 21.91 21.02 -12.95
C GLN A 86 23.41 20.80 -12.63
N PRO A 87 24.07 21.74 -11.95
CA PRO A 87 25.46 21.57 -11.54
C PRO A 87 25.55 20.45 -10.49
N LEU A 88 26.50 19.53 -10.71
CA LEU A 88 26.87 18.52 -9.72
C LEU A 88 28.01 19.03 -8.87
N THR A 89 28.16 18.44 -7.70
CA THR A 89 29.13 18.84 -6.69
C THR A 89 29.89 17.64 -6.15
N ASP A 90 31.01 17.88 -5.49
CA ASP A 90 31.84 16.83 -4.87
C ASP A 90 31.13 16.04 -3.76
N ALA A 91 30.03 16.59 -3.24
CA ALA A 91 29.15 15.94 -2.28
C ALA A 91 28.03 15.10 -2.94
N THR A 92 27.89 15.14 -4.27
CA THR A 92 26.82 14.40 -4.98
C THR A 92 27.00 12.89 -4.82
N GLU A 93 25.93 12.21 -4.40
CA GLU A 93 25.86 10.76 -4.31
C GLU A 93 25.13 10.17 -5.52
N VAL A 94 25.59 9.02 -6.02
CA VAL A 94 25.04 8.38 -7.20
C VAL A 94 24.52 6.99 -6.85
N LEU A 95 23.26 6.72 -7.21
CA LEU A 95 22.60 5.45 -6.89
C LEU A 95 22.01 4.84 -8.14
N VAL A 96 22.07 3.52 -8.27
CA VAL A 96 21.31 2.80 -9.31
C VAL A 96 20.00 2.29 -8.70
N ARG A 97 18.86 2.71 -9.26
CA ARG A 97 17.53 2.34 -8.76
C ARG A 97 16.66 1.69 -9.83
N TYR A 98 15.61 1.00 -9.40
CA TYR A 98 14.58 0.45 -10.28
C TYR A 98 13.70 1.56 -10.81
N GLU A 99 13.59 1.68 -12.14
CA GLU A 99 12.64 2.57 -12.79
C GLU A 99 11.22 2.00 -12.72
N ASN A 100 11.08 0.67 -12.89
CA ASN A 100 9.80 -0.01 -12.89
C ASN A 100 9.93 -1.46 -12.36
N LEU A 101 8.79 -2.15 -12.30
CA LEU A 101 8.70 -3.54 -11.82
C LEU A 101 9.18 -4.59 -12.84
N LEU A 102 9.52 -4.19 -14.07
CA LEU A 102 10.00 -5.09 -15.13
C LEU A 102 11.53 -5.28 -15.08
N GLY A 103 12.22 -4.47 -14.27
CA GLY A 103 13.66 -4.58 -14.05
C GLY A 103 14.49 -3.45 -14.66
N ASP A 104 13.86 -2.51 -15.36
CA ASP A 104 14.55 -1.34 -15.93
C ASP A 104 15.17 -0.48 -14.81
N ARG A 105 16.31 0.13 -15.11
CA ARG A 105 17.11 0.90 -14.16
C ARG A 105 17.21 2.36 -14.56
N TYR A 106 17.51 3.19 -13.58
CA TYR A 106 17.89 4.57 -13.80
C TYR A 106 18.98 4.98 -12.80
N LEU A 107 19.76 5.99 -13.18
CA LEU A 107 20.78 6.59 -12.34
C LEU A 107 20.16 7.75 -11.53
N GLU A 108 20.17 7.67 -10.21
CA GLU A 108 19.71 8.74 -9.32
C GLU A 108 20.90 9.53 -8.77
N LEU A 109 20.83 10.84 -8.92
CA LEU A 109 21.78 11.80 -8.36
C LEU A 109 21.14 12.44 -7.13
N GLN A 110 21.76 12.24 -5.97
CA GLN A 110 21.33 12.83 -4.71
C GLN A 110 22.32 13.92 -4.29
N GLN A 111 21.79 15.11 -4.05
CA GLN A 111 22.57 16.24 -3.55
C GLN A 111 22.28 16.38 -2.05
N PRO A 112 23.27 16.17 -1.17
CA PRO A 112 23.09 16.39 0.26
C PRO A 112 22.89 17.90 0.56
N PRO A 113 22.36 18.24 1.74
CA PRO A 113 22.12 19.63 2.13
C PRO A 113 23.37 20.52 2.12
N ASP A 114 24.53 19.91 2.36
CA ASP A 114 25.83 20.55 2.19
C ASP A 114 26.26 20.35 0.74
N MET A 115 26.09 21.39 -0.07
CA MET A 115 26.29 21.30 -1.51
C MET A 115 27.77 21.12 -1.88
N GLY A 116 28.74 21.40 -1.00
CA GLY A 116 30.16 21.25 -1.35
C GLY A 116 30.61 22.13 -2.52
N GLU A 117 31.69 21.73 -3.19
CA GLU A 117 32.23 22.46 -4.36
C GLU A 117 31.70 21.90 -5.69
N PRO A 118 31.41 22.76 -6.69
CA PRO A 118 30.99 22.32 -8.02
C PRO A 118 32.03 21.43 -8.70
N LEU A 119 31.57 20.33 -9.30
CA LEU A 119 32.42 19.48 -10.13
C LEU A 119 32.64 20.11 -11.50
N ALA A 120 33.87 19.99 -11.99
CA ALA A 120 34.19 20.33 -13.38
C ALA A 120 33.59 19.28 -14.33
N GLU A 121 33.33 19.69 -15.57
CA GLU A 121 32.91 18.78 -16.63
C GLU A 121 33.97 17.68 -16.84
N GLY A 122 33.50 16.44 -17.01
CA GLY A 122 34.35 15.25 -17.16
C GLY A 122 34.96 14.73 -15.86
N ALA A 123 34.63 15.35 -14.71
CA ALA A 123 35.05 14.85 -13.41
C ALA A 123 34.47 13.46 -13.12
N THR A 124 35.20 12.70 -12.30
CA THR A 124 34.85 11.33 -11.93
C THR A 124 34.44 11.28 -10.47
N ILE A 125 33.22 10.83 -10.21
CA ILE A 125 32.69 10.60 -8.87
C ILE A 125 33.24 9.25 -8.37
N PRO A 126 33.92 9.23 -7.20
CA PRO A 126 34.55 8.02 -6.68
C PRO A 126 33.52 7.04 -6.10
N VAL A 127 33.90 5.76 -6.02
CA VAL A 127 33.04 4.67 -5.54
C VAL A 127 32.46 4.89 -4.14
N ASP A 128 33.17 5.60 -3.27
CA ASP A 128 32.72 5.91 -1.89
C ASP A 128 31.48 6.82 -1.85
N ARG A 129 31.14 7.46 -2.98
CA ARG A 129 29.93 8.28 -3.17
C ARG A 129 28.86 7.56 -3.98
N THR A 130 28.95 6.24 -4.08
CA THR A 130 28.04 5.45 -4.90
C THR A 130 27.34 4.40 -4.06
N THR A 131 26.05 4.21 -4.32
CA THR A 131 25.31 3.07 -3.79
C THR A 131 25.00 2.11 -4.94
N PRO A 132 25.47 0.85 -4.87
CA PRO A 132 25.19 -0.13 -5.91
C PRO A 132 23.70 -0.41 -6.04
N ALA A 133 23.31 -1.01 -7.16
CA ALA A 133 21.93 -1.43 -7.39
C ALA A 133 21.45 -2.38 -6.28
N LEU A 134 20.20 -2.22 -5.84
CA LEU A 134 19.58 -3.19 -4.95
C LEU A 134 19.47 -4.54 -5.69
N ASP A 135 20.16 -5.54 -5.15
CA ASP A 135 20.04 -6.93 -5.57
C ASP A 135 18.81 -7.58 -4.91
N LEU A 136 17.78 -7.81 -5.72
CA LEU A 136 16.52 -8.40 -5.27
C LEU A 136 16.69 -9.88 -4.89
N ASP A 137 17.66 -10.58 -5.46
CA ASP A 137 17.95 -11.97 -5.08
C ASP A 137 18.56 -11.99 -3.68
N VAL A 138 19.48 -11.09 -3.35
CA VAL A 138 20.02 -10.96 -1.99
C VAL A 138 18.91 -10.62 -1.00
N LEU A 139 18.01 -9.69 -1.36
CA LEU A 139 16.87 -9.33 -0.53
C LEU A 139 15.94 -10.53 -0.28
N LEU A 140 15.49 -11.22 -1.34
CA LEU A 140 14.61 -12.39 -1.25
C LEU A 140 15.27 -13.56 -0.51
N ASN A 141 16.57 -13.78 -0.73
CA ASN A 141 17.36 -14.76 0.00
C ASN A 141 17.51 -14.38 1.48
N GLY A 142 17.61 -13.09 1.80
CA GLY A 142 17.62 -12.56 3.17
C GLY A 142 16.31 -12.80 3.93
N PHE A 143 15.17 -12.92 3.24
CA PHE A 143 13.89 -13.31 3.85
C PHE A 143 13.72 -14.82 4.02
N ARG A 144 14.51 -15.66 3.33
CA ARG A 144 14.41 -17.14 3.47
C ARG A 144 14.57 -17.65 4.91
N PRO A 145 15.47 -17.13 5.76
CA PRO A 145 15.55 -17.53 7.17
C PRO A 145 14.28 -17.23 7.96
N LEU A 146 13.59 -16.13 7.68
CA LEU A 146 12.29 -15.82 8.31
C LEU A 146 11.23 -16.84 7.90
N PHE A 147 11.19 -17.22 6.62
CA PHE A 147 10.29 -18.28 6.15
C PHE A 147 10.69 -19.68 6.61
N ARG A 148 11.97 -19.91 6.94
CA ARG A 148 12.44 -21.17 7.55
C ARG A 148 12.17 -21.23 9.06
N GLY A 149 12.12 -20.09 9.75
CA GLY A 149 11.76 -19.99 11.16
C GLY A 149 10.27 -20.22 11.42
N LEU A 150 9.44 -20.09 10.38
CA LEU A 150 8.06 -20.54 10.38
C LEU A 150 8.02 -22.04 10.07
N GLU A 151 8.09 -22.88 11.10
CA GLU A 151 7.86 -24.31 10.93
C GLU A 151 6.46 -24.53 10.31
N PRO A 152 6.29 -25.43 9.32
CA PRO A 152 4.99 -25.72 8.72
C PRO A 152 3.90 -26.02 9.76
N ALA A 153 4.30 -26.61 10.89
CA ALA A 153 3.44 -26.86 12.04
C ALA A 153 2.91 -25.55 12.68
N GLN A 154 3.75 -24.52 12.84
CA GLN A 154 3.37 -23.23 13.41
C GLN A 154 2.49 -22.42 12.45
N VAL A 155 2.69 -22.55 11.14
CA VAL A 155 1.82 -21.94 10.13
C VAL A 155 0.44 -22.60 10.11
N ASN A 156 0.38 -23.93 10.20
CA ASN A 156 -0.87 -24.66 10.35
C ASN A 156 -1.57 -24.33 11.67
N GLU A 157 -0.84 -24.24 12.77
CA GLU A 157 -1.40 -23.86 14.07
C GLU A 157 -1.93 -22.43 14.05
N LEU A 158 -1.22 -21.48 13.43
CA LEU A 158 -1.70 -20.11 13.26
C LEU A 158 -2.94 -20.05 12.35
N ALA A 159 -2.95 -20.80 11.25
CA ALA A 159 -4.09 -20.89 10.35
C ALA A 159 -5.29 -21.56 11.03
N GLU A 160 -5.08 -22.62 11.79
CA GLU A 160 -6.12 -23.31 12.58
C GLU A 160 -6.66 -22.41 13.69
N ASN A 161 -5.81 -21.66 14.39
CA ASN A 161 -6.22 -20.69 15.40
C ASN A 161 -6.95 -19.50 14.79
N LEU A 162 -6.54 -19.04 13.62
CA LEU A 162 -7.24 -17.99 12.86
C LEU A 162 -8.60 -18.49 12.38
N ILE A 163 -8.67 -19.71 11.83
CA ILE A 163 -9.92 -20.37 11.43
C ILE A 163 -10.82 -20.58 12.65
N ALA A 164 -10.29 -21.06 13.76
CA ALA A 164 -11.03 -21.25 15.00
C ALA A 164 -11.55 -19.90 15.53
N THR A 165 -10.76 -18.84 15.46
CA THR A 165 -11.17 -17.49 15.87
C THR A 165 -12.27 -16.93 14.95
N LEU A 166 -12.12 -17.08 13.63
CA LEU A 166 -13.12 -16.68 12.64
C LEU A 166 -14.40 -17.54 12.72
N GLN A 167 -14.30 -18.78 13.20
CA GLN A 167 -15.42 -19.68 13.48
C GLN A 167 -16.00 -19.51 14.90
N GLY A 168 -15.52 -18.54 15.68
CA GLY A 168 -16.03 -18.23 17.02
C GLY A 168 -15.64 -19.23 18.12
N ARG A 169 -14.59 -20.03 17.87
CA ARG A 169 -13.97 -21.00 18.79
C ARG A 169 -12.65 -20.53 19.41
N GLY A 170 -12.19 -19.30 19.11
CA GLY A 170 -10.97 -18.73 19.68
C GLY A 170 -11.07 -18.64 21.20
N GLY A 171 -10.07 -19.19 21.90
CA GLY A 171 -10.05 -19.35 23.36
C GLY A 171 -10.51 -18.09 24.11
N THR A 172 -11.33 -18.30 25.13
CA THR A 172 -11.92 -17.23 25.92
C THR A 172 -10.82 -16.28 26.40
N VAL A 173 -11.09 -14.97 26.25
CA VAL A 173 -10.34 -13.85 26.86
C VAL A 173 -10.01 -14.14 28.34
N GLU A 174 -10.89 -14.90 28.99
CA GLU A 174 -10.78 -15.47 30.32
C GLU A 174 -9.52 -16.34 30.53
N SER A 175 -9.09 -17.15 29.56
CA SER A 175 -7.89 -17.99 29.68
C SER A 175 -6.58 -17.20 29.55
N LEU A 176 -6.59 -16.13 28.73
CA LEU A 176 -5.45 -15.21 28.61
C LEU A 176 -5.34 -14.32 29.86
N LEU A 177 -6.47 -13.84 30.40
CA LEU A 177 -6.49 -13.10 31.66
C LEU A 177 -6.12 -13.97 32.87
N ALA A 178 -6.56 -15.24 32.92
CA ALA A 178 -6.19 -16.15 34.00
C ALA A 178 -4.68 -16.45 34.02
N LYS A 179 -4.06 -16.65 32.85
CA LYS A 179 -2.60 -16.84 32.74
C LYS A 179 -1.81 -15.58 33.10
N THR A 180 -2.33 -14.40 32.76
CA THR A 180 -1.72 -13.11 33.12
C THR A 180 -1.86 -12.83 34.61
N SER A 181 -3.00 -13.17 35.22
CA SER A 181 -3.24 -13.05 36.66
C SER A 181 -2.37 -14.01 37.48
N SER A 182 -2.16 -15.25 37.00
CA SER A 182 -1.25 -16.21 37.62
C SER A 182 0.21 -15.73 37.60
N LEU A 183 0.66 -15.11 36.50
CA LEU A 183 2.00 -14.56 36.39
C LEU A 183 2.18 -13.33 37.30
N THR A 184 1.15 -12.49 37.39
CA THR A 184 1.18 -11.27 38.20
C THR A 184 1.09 -11.56 39.71
N ASN A 185 0.33 -12.58 40.11
CA ASN A 185 0.27 -13.03 41.50
C ASN A 185 1.57 -13.72 41.95
N GLY A 186 2.19 -14.53 41.07
CA GLY A 186 3.49 -15.13 41.36
C GLY A 186 4.59 -14.08 41.60
N LEU A 187 4.53 -12.95 40.90
CA LEU A 187 5.46 -11.84 41.09
C LEU A 187 5.19 -11.02 42.37
N ALA A 188 3.97 -11.05 42.91
CA ALA A 188 3.59 -10.37 44.15
C ALA A 188 4.00 -11.17 45.41
N ASP A 189 3.99 -12.51 45.32
CA ASP A 189 4.36 -13.41 46.43
C ASP A 189 5.89 -13.53 46.65
N ASP A 190 6.70 -13.18 45.64
CA ASP A 190 8.16 -13.25 45.68
C ASP A 190 8.86 -12.15 46.50
N SER A 191 8.08 -11.21 47.09
CA SER A 191 8.62 -10.20 48.02
C SER A 191 9.33 -10.82 49.24
N THR A 192 8.94 -12.05 49.62
CA THR A 192 9.55 -12.83 50.70
C THR A 192 10.90 -13.43 50.27
N ALA A 193 11.02 -13.88 49.01
CA ALA A 193 12.25 -14.43 48.46
C ALA A 193 13.33 -13.34 48.29
N ILE A 194 12.92 -12.14 47.89
CA ILE A 194 13.82 -10.97 47.78
C ILE A 194 14.31 -10.54 49.17
N THR A 195 13.44 -10.49 50.18
CA THR A 195 13.83 -10.15 51.55
C THR A 195 14.79 -11.21 52.12
N GLY A 196 14.53 -12.50 51.88
CA GLY A 196 15.42 -13.59 52.29
C GLY A 196 16.79 -13.56 51.60
N LEU A 197 16.86 -13.14 50.33
CA LEU A 197 18.13 -12.96 49.61
C LEU A 197 18.96 -11.81 50.19
N ILE A 198 18.30 -10.72 50.60
CA ILE A 198 18.95 -9.55 51.22
C ILE A 198 19.51 -9.92 52.60
N ASP A 199 18.72 -10.60 53.44
CA ASP A 199 19.13 -11.00 54.79
C ASP A 199 20.33 -11.97 54.74
N ASN A 200 20.32 -12.93 53.80
CA ASN A 200 21.44 -13.85 53.63
C ASN A 200 22.70 -13.16 53.08
N LEU A 201 22.53 -12.12 52.25
CA LEU A 201 23.65 -11.34 51.74
C LEU A 201 24.29 -10.49 52.86
N ASP A 202 23.50 -9.90 53.75
CA ASP A 202 24.01 -9.11 54.90
C ASP A 202 24.82 -9.99 55.87
N VAL A 203 24.39 -11.23 56.10
CA VAL A 203 25.13 -12.21 56.91
C VAL A 203 26.44 -12.63 56.25
N LEU A 204 26.44 -12.84 54.93
CA LEU A 204 27.65 -13.17 54.17
C LEU A 204 28.66 -12.00 54.15
N LEU A 205 28.17 -10.77 54.11
CA LEU A 205 29.01 -9.56 54.08
C LEU A 205 29.55 -9.17 55.46
N GLY A 206 28.85 -9.50 56.54
CA GLY A 206 29.37 -9.39 57.91
C GLY A 206 30.52 -10.38 58.21
N SER A 207 30.63 -11.47 57.44
CA SER A 207 31.64 -12.53 57.64
C SER A 207 32.92 -12.32 56.81
N LEU A 208 32.90 -11.43 55.82
CA LEU A 208 34.06 -11.16 54.95
C LEU A 208 34.97 -10.09 55.55
N ASP A 209 35.88 -10.56 56.40
CA ASP A 209 36.90 -9.74 57.03
C ASP A 209 38.01 -9.28 56.06
N SER A 210 38.30 -7.98 56.21
CA SER A 210 39.58 -7.27 55.98
C SER A 210 40.35 -7.24 54.65
N ARG A 211 39.94 -7.80 53.49
CA ARG A 211 40.78 -7.69 52.26
C ARG A 211 40.09 -7.44 50.92
N ASP A 212 39.39 -6.31 50.78
CA ASP A 212 39.48 -5.45 49.58
C ASP A 212 38.58 -4.22 49.74
N VAL A 213 39.05 -3.04 49.33
CA VAL A 213 38.28 -1.78 49.44
C VAL A 213 37.33 -1.61 48.25
N GLN A 214 37.75 -2.02 47.05
CA GLN A 214 36.94 -1.93 45.83
C GLN A 214 35.77 -2.92 45.84
N LEU A 215 35.98 -4.14 46.31
CA LEU A 215 34.90 -5.13 46.41
C LEU A 215 33.83 -4.68 47.41
N ARG A 216 34.21 -4.06 48.54
CA ARG A 216 33.27 -3.48 49.49
C ARG A 216 32.47 -2.32 48.90
N GLN A 217 33.07 -1.50 48.06
CA GLN A 217 32.39 -0.36 47.46
C GLN A 217 31.38 -0.79 46.40
N THR A 218 31.73 -1.77 45.55
CA THR A 218 30.78 -2.35 44.57
C THR A 218 29.66 -3.11 45.27
N ILE A 219 29.97 -3.89 46.30
CA ILE A 219 28.93 -4.60 47.04
C ILE A 219 28.04 -3.63 47.82
N GLY A 220 28.59 -2.57 48.42
CA GLY A 220 27.79 -1.53 49.07
C GLY A 220 26.87 -0.80 48.10
N GLN A 221 27.32 -0.54 46.86
CA GLN A 221 26.47 0.03 45.82
C GLN A 221 25.38 -0.94 45.35
N PHE A 222 25.71 -2.23 45.21
CA PHE A 222 24.73 -3.25 44.88
C PHE A 222 23.69 -3.44 45.99
N GLN A 223 24.12 -3.45 47.25
CA GLN A 223 23.25 -3.48 48.42
C GLN A 223 22.35 -2.23 48.47
N ALA A 224 22.89 -1.04 48.19
CA ALA A 224 22.12 0.20 48.12
C ALA A 224 21.06 0.16 47.00
N LEU A 225 21.39 -0.45 45.85
CA LEU A 225 20.45 -0.65 44.74
C LEU A 225 19.33 -1.64 45.12
N VAL A 226 19.70 -2.79 45.68
CA VAL A 226 18.74 -3.84 46.05
C VAL A 226 17.84 -3.38 47.20
N SER A 227 18.39 -2.68 48.20
CA SER A 227 17.60 -2.10 49.31
C SER A 227 16.73 -0.92 48.85
N GLY A 228 17.20 -0.11 47.89
CA GLY A 228 16.38 0.91 47.23
C GLY A 228 15.18 0.29 46.49
N LEU A 229 15.43 -0.76 45.71
CA LEU A 229 14.38 -1.49 44.99
C LEU A 229 13.38 -2.16 45.96
N ALA A 230 13.86 -2.72 47.08
CA ALA A 230 13.01 -3.27 48.13
C ALA A 230 12.20 -2.18 48.86
N LYS A 231 12.72 -0.97 49.00
CA LYS A 231 12.01 0.18 49.59
C LYS A 231 10.92 0.72 48.66
N ASP A 232 11.14 0.62 47.35
CA ASP A 232 10.18 1.02 46.31
C ASP A 232 9.19 -0.10 45.92
N LYS A 233 9.20 -1.24 46.62
CA LYS A 233 8.28 -2.36 46.37
C LYS A 233 6.81 -1.98 46.53
N ASP A 234 6.48 -1.10 47.48
CA ASP A 234 5.09 -0.73 47.77
C ASP A 234 4.50 0.22 46.71
N PRO A 235 5.23 1.23 46.19
CA PRO A 235 4.84 1.95 44.98
C PRO A 235 4.67 1.06 43.74
N ILE A 236 5.60 0.13 43.50
CA ILE A 236 5.56 -0.77 42.33
C ILE A 236 4.34 -1.71 42.41
N ALA A 237 4.10 -2.32 43.58
CA ALA A 237 2.94 -3.18 43.82
C ALA A 237 1.61 -2.42 43.64
N ARG A 238 1.56 -1.15 44.05
CA ARG A 238 0.38 -0.29 43.84
C ARG A 238 0.13 0.03 42.37
N SER A 239 1.17 0.28 41.59
CA SER A 239 1.06 0.50 40.14
C SER A 239 0.58 -0.75 39.41
N VAL A 240 1.11 -1.93 39.73
CA VAL A 240 0.67 -3.22 39.17
C VAL A 240 -0.79 -3.51 39.53
N THR A 241 -1.19 -3.26 40.78
CA THR A 241 -2.59 -3.41 41.21
C THR A 241 -3.52 -2.46 40.46
N SER A 242 -3.05 -1.24 40.16
CA SER A 242 -3.84 -0.25 39.42
C SER A 242 -4.02 -0.63 37.95
N ILE A 243 -2.98 -1.18 37.32
CA ILE A 243 -3.04 -1.74 35.96
C ILE A 243 -4.02 -2.93 35.91
N ASN A 244 -3.98 -3.82 36.89
CA ASN A 244 -4.91 -4.95 36.98
C ASN A 244 -6.37 -4.48 37.14
N LYS A 245 -6.63 -3.45 37.96
CA LYS A 245 -7.97 -2.86 38.09
C LYS A 245 -8.45 -2.22 36.79
N MET A 246 -7.56 -1.56 36.05
CA MET A 246 -7.89 -0.93 34.77
C MET A 246 -8.16 -1.97 33.68
N ALA A 247 -7.38 -3.05 33.65
CA ALA A 247 -7.59 -4.19 32.76
C ALA A 247 -8.92 -4.91 33.06
N ALA A 248 -9.26 -5.07 34.35
CA ALA A 248 -10.56 -5.63 34.76
C ALA A 248 -11.73 -4.73 34.32
N ALA A 249 -11.62 -3.40 34.50
CA ALA A 249 -12.64 -2.46 34.04
C ALA A 249 -12.78 -2.46 32.51
N LEU A 250 -11.67 -2.57 31.76
CA LEU A 250 -11.72 -2.72 30.31
C LEU A 250 -12.39 -4.03 29.89
N ALA A 251 -12.08 -5.14 30.58
CA ALA A 251 -12.69 -6.44 30.32
C ALA A 251 -14.21 -6.43 30.60
N ASP A 252 -14.64 -5.70 31.62
CA ASP A 252 -16.06 -5.54 31.98
C ASP A 252 -16.82 -4.74 30.91
N VAL A 253 -16.24 -3.64 30.41
CA VAL A 253 -16.78 -2.85 29.29
C VAL A 253 -16.88 -3.69 28.00
N PHE A 254 -15.87 -4.54 27.73
CA PHE A 254 -15.91 -5.46 26.58
C PHE A 254 -16.87 -6.65 26.77
N SER A 255 -17.19 -7.01 28.00
CA SER A 255 -18.17 -8.05 28.32
C SER A 255 -19.60 -7.53 28.16
N ASP A 256 -19.90 -6.34 28.68
CA ASP A 256 -21.21 -5.68 28.56
C ASP A 256 -21.52 -5.21 27.13
N GLY A 257 -20.49 -4.90 26.33
CA GLY A 257 -20.64 -4.55 24.91
C GLY A 257 -21.04 -5.70 23.98
N ARG A 258 -21.13 -6.95 24.47
CA ARG A 258 -21.45 -8.13 23.63
C ARG A 258 -22.90 -8.21 23.20
N GLU A 259 -23.85 -7.72 24.00
CA GLU A 259 -25.27 -7.92 23.72
C GLU A 259 -25.76 -7.16 22.47
N PRO A 260 -25.43 -5.86 22.29
CA PRO A 260 -25.75 -5.14 21.05
C PRO A 260 -25.07 -5.76 19.83
N PHE A 261 -23.81 -6.21 19.98
CA PHE A 261 -23.03 -6.77 18.88
C PHE A 261 -23.57 -8.12 18.41
N LYS A 262 -24.01 -8.97 19.36
CA LYS A 262 -24.64 -10.26 19.06
C LYS A 262 -25.96 -10.06 18.31
N GLN A 263 -26.75 -9.06 18.69
CA GLN A 263 -27.99 -8.69 17.99
C GLN A 263 -27.72 -8.18 16.57
N THR A 264 -26.67 -7.37 16.37
CA THR A 264 -26.27 -6.91 15.02
C THR A 264 -25.83 -8.07 14.14
N VAL A 265 -25.03 -9.01 14.66
CA VAL A 265 -24.59 -10.18 13.90
C VAL A 265 -25.77 -11.08 13.50
N ILE A 266 -26.74 -11.24 14.40
CA ILE A 266 -27.98 -11.98 14.09
C ILE A 266 -28.80 -11.25 13.01
N ALA A 267 -29.00 -9.94 13.15
CA ALA A 267 -29.74 -9.14 12.18
C ALA A 267 -29.09 -9.14 10.78
N VAL A 268 -27.76 -9.06 10.72
CA VAL A 268 -27.00 -9.14 9.46
C VAL A 268 -27.12 -10.53 8.82
N LYS A 269 -27.07 -11.60 9.63
CA LYS A 269 -27.28 -12.96 9.15
C LYS A 269 -28.69 -13.18 8.60
N ASP A 270 -29.70 -12.63 9.25
CA ASP A 270 -31.09 -12.73 8.80
C ASP A 270 -31.35 -11.93 7.53
N LEU A 271 -30.76 -10.73 7.41
CA LEU A 271 -30.79 -9.95 6.17
C LEU A 271 -30.10 -10.71 5.02
N ALA A 272 -28.90 -11.26 5.26
CA ALA A 272 -28.19 -12.04 4.26
C ALA A 272 -29.00 -13.27 3.81
N LYS A 273 -29.69 -13.95 4.75
CA LYS A 273 -30.58 -15.07 4.43
C LYS A 273 -31.79 -14.62 3.62
N LEU A 274 -32.40 -13.47 3.94
CA LEU A 274 -33.53 -12.90 3.20
C LEU A 274 -33.13 -12.56 1.76
N LEU A 275 -31.98 -11.91 1.58
CA LEU A 275 -31.43 -11.55 0.27
C LEU A 275 -31.05 -12.77 -0.58
N ASN A 276 -30.46 -13.80 0.05
CA ASN A 276 -30.11 -15.06 -0.60
C ASN A 276 -31.36 -15.91 -0.97
N THR A 277 -32.41 -15.85 -0.14
CA THR A 277 -33.66 -16.56 -0.44
C THR A 277 -34.43 -15.89 -1.58
N ASN A 278 -34.34 -14.56 -1.68
CA ASN A 278 -35.04 -13.77 -2.69
C ASN A 278 -34.15 -13.35 -3.87
N THR A 279 -33.01 -14.01 -4.10
CA THR A 279 -32.05 -13.64 -5.16
C THR A 279 -32.66 -13.60 -6.55
N ARG A 280 -33.66 -14.46 -6.84
CA ARG A 280 -34.38 -14.40 -8.12
C ARG A 280 -35.17 -13.10 -8.31
N THR A 281 -35.80 -12.60 -7.24
CA THR A 281 -36.53 -11.33 -7.27
C THR A 281 -35.55 -10.15 -7.32
N LEU A 282 -34.47 -10.23 -6.55
CA LEU A 282 -33.41 -9.22 -6.54
C LEU A 282 -32.75 -9.09 -7.92
N ASN A 283 -32.40 -10.20 -8.57
CA ASN A 283 -31.83 -10.19 -9.91
C ASN A 283 -32.80 -9.63 -10.94
N LYS A 284 -34.10 -9.96 -10.87
CA LYS A 284 -35.11 -9.35 -11.75
C LYS A 284 -35.19 -7.84 -11.57
N VAL A 285 -35.15 -7.35 -10.34
CA VAL A 285 -35.15 -5.91 -10.05
C VAL A 285 -33.87 -5.27 -10.61
N LEU A 286 -32.70 -5.85 -10.33
CA LEU A 286 -31.40 -5.34 -10.80
C LEU A 286 -31.25 -5.39 -12.32
N GLU A 287 -31.76 -6.41 -13.00
CA GLU A 287 -31.79 -6.52 -14.46
C GLU A 287 -32.77 -5.52 -15.09
N SER A 288 -33.90 -5.24 -14.42
CA SER A 288 -34.87 -4.25 -14.90
C SER A 288 -34.46 -2.79 -14.63
N LEU A 289 -33.52 -2.59 -13.70
CA LEU A 289 -33.12 -1.29 -13.19
C LEU A 289 -32.54 -0.38 -14.29
N PRO A 290 -31.59 -0.82 -15.14
CA PRO A 290 -31.05 0.02 -16.20
C PRO A 290 -32.12 0.49 -17.20
N GLY A 291 -33.07 -0.39 -17.53
CA GLY A 291 -34.19 -0.03 -18.42
C GLY A 291 -35.11 1.00 -17.79
N ALA A 292 -35.41 0.88 -16.49
CA ALA A 292 -36.19 1.87 -15.76
C ALA A 292 -35.46 3.23 -15.66
N TYR A 293 -34.15 3.22 -15.42
CA TYR A 293 -33.31 4.42 -15.41
C TYR A 293 -33.22 5.09 -16.78
N GLN A 294 -33.12 4.32 -17.87
CA GLN A 294 -33.15 4.86 -19.24
C GLN A 294 -34.50 5.50 -19.57
N VAL A 295 -35.61 4.93 -19.07
CA VAL A 295 -36.94 5.55 -19.21
C VAL A 295 -37.00 6.86 -18.42
N LEU A 296 -36.53 6.87 -17.17
CA LEU A 296 -36.49 8.09 -16.34
C LEU A 296 -35.57 9.16 -16.95
N ASP A 297 -34.41 8.79 -17.46
CA ASP A 297 -33.46 9.67 -18.15
C ASP A 297 -34.07 10.25 -19.44
N ARG A 298 -34.71 9.42 -20.26
CA ARG A 298 -35.41 9.88 -21.47
C ARG A 298 -36.55 10.84 -21.17
N ILE A 299 -37.21 10.66 -20.03
CA ILE A 299 -38.27 11.56 -19.57
C ILE A 299 -37.69 12.87 -19.00
N GLY A 300 -36.52 12.81 -18.35
CA GLY A 300 -35.81 13.97 -17.79
C GLY A 300 -34.91 14.73 -18.79
N SER A 301 -34.60 14.15 -19.95
CA SER A 301 -33.68 14.73 -20.92
C SER A 301 -34.19 16.00 -21.63
N HIS A 302 -35.46 16.35 -21.42
CA HIS A 302 -36.09 17.55 -22.02
C HIS A 302 -36.21 18.73 -21.01
N GLY A 303 -35.53 18.68 -19.87
CA GLY A 303 -35.48 19.76 -18.87
C GLY A 303 -36.23 19.45 -17.57
N ASN A 304 -36.56 20.48 -16.76
CA ASN A 304 -37.24 20.33 -15.46
C ASN A 304 -38.76 20.04 -15.56
N THR A 305 -39.22 19.49 -16.69
CA THR A 305 -40.64 19.20 -16.94
C THR A 305 -40.84 17.82 -17.55
N PHE A 306 -41.77 17.06 -16.97
CA PHE A 306 -42.16 15.74 -17.48
C PHE A 306 -43.16 15.93 -18.63
N ASN A 307 -42.77 15.57 -19.86
CA ASN A 307 -43.65 15.65 -21.03
C ASN A 307 -44.36 14.31 -21.28
N PHE A 308 -45.59 14.17 -20.78
CA PHE A 308 -46.43 13.01 -21.05
C PHE A 308 -47.30 13.26 -22.28
N TYR A 309 -47.23 12.36 -23.28
CA TYR A 309 -48.09 12.39 -24.46
C TYR A 309 -49.09 11.24 -24.42
N LEU A 310 -50.38 11.56 -24.38
CA LEU A 310 -51.44 10.57 -24.44
C LEU A 310 -51.73 10.23 -25.90
N CYS A 311 -51.03 9.24 -26.45
CA CYS A 311 -51.14 8.89 -27.87
C CYS A 311 -52.44 8.18 -28.22
N ALA A 312 -52.98 7.37 -27.31
CA ALA A 312 -54.28 6.75 -27.51
C ALA A 312 -54.94 6.37 -26.19
N VAL A 313 -56.28 6.40 -26.18
CA VAL A 313 -57.09 5.89 -25.07
C VAL A 313 -58.10 4.90 -25.62
N GLN A 314 -58.18 3.75 -24.96
CA GLN A 314 -59.25 2.79 -25.15
C GLN A 314 -59.80 2.41 -23.79
N VAL A 315 -61.09 2.64 -23.58
CA VAL A 315 -61.76 2.27 -22.34
C VAL A 315 -62.34 0.87 -22.54
N VAL A 316 -62.05 -0.01 -21.60
CA VAL A 316 -62.62 -1.35 -21.57
C VAL A 316 -63.56 -1.42 -20.37
N ILE A 317 -64.85 -1.56 -20.65
CA ILE A 317 -65.88 -1.71 -19.64
C ILE A 317 -66.37 -3.16 -19.62
N SER A 318 -66.67 -3.67 -18.42
CA SER A 318 -67.22 -5.01 -18.26
C SER A 318 -68.69 -5.01 -18.67
N GLY A 319 -69.01 -5.71 -19.76
CA GLY A 319 -70.38 -5.88 -20.24
C GLY A 319 -71.14 -6.94 -19.45
N PRO A 320 -72.47 -7.02 -19.63
CA PRO A 320 -73.29 -8.08 -19.03
C PRO A 320 -72.75 -9.46 -19.45
N GLY A 321 -72.41 -10.31 -18.47
CA GLY A 321 -71.86 -11.66 -18.70
C GLY A 321 -70.33 -11.77 -18.74
N GLY A 322 -69.59 -10.77 -18.23
CA GLY A 322 -68.12 -10.85 -18.07
C GLY A 322 -67.33 -10.71 -19.38
N LYS A 323 -68.00 -10.42 -20.50
CA LYS A 323 -67.33 -10.12 -21.77
C LYS A 323 -66.92 -8.65 -21.80
N PRO A 324 -65.63 -8.33 -22.03
CA PRO A 324 -65.16 -6.96 -22.07
C PRO A 324 -65.69 -6.25 -23.33
N ILE A 325 -66.38 -5.13 -23.16
CA ILE A 325 -66.76 -4.22 -24.23
C ILE A 325 -65.68 -3.16 -24.34
N LYS A 326 -65.05 -3.06 -25.51
CA LYS A 326 -63.98 -2.10 -25.78
C LYS A 326 -64.55 -0.91 -26.56
N THR A 327 -64.30 0.32 -26.10
CA THR A 327 -64.65 1.52 -26.85
C THR A 327 -63.75 1.68 -28.09
N PRO A 328 -64.17 2.45 -29.10
CA PRO A 328 -63.26 2.86 -30.18
C PRO A 328 -62.01 3.53 -29.58
N MET A 329 -60.85 3.21 -30.14
CA MET A 329 -59.57 3.76 -29.70
C MET A 329 -59.45 5.20 -30.19
N VAL A 330 -59.50 6.16 -29.26
CA VAL A 330 -59.32 7.58 -29.58
C VAL A 330 -57.81 7.84 -29.65
N ARG A 331 -57.30 8.17 -30.83
CA ARG A 331 -55.87 8.44 -31.06
C ARG A 331 -55.61 9.94 -31.15
N SER A 332 -54.52 10.39 -30.55
CA SER A 332 -54.03 11.77 -30.65
C SER A 332 -53.44 12.02 -32.04
N GLN A 333 -53.72 13.19 -32.62
CA GLN A 333 -53.25 13.57 -33.96
C GLN A 333 -51.85 14.20 -33.96
N THR A 334 -51.18 14.27 -32.81
CA THR A 334 -49.81 14.82 -32.72
C THR A 334 -48.81 13.98 -33.52
N GLU A 335 -47.90 14.62 -34.27
CA GLU A 335 -46.92 13.96 -35.16
C GLU A 335 -46.11 12.86 -34.45
N ARG A 336 -45.80 13.06 -33.16
CA ARG A 336 -45.03 12.11 -32.33
C ARG A 336 -45.76 10.78 -32.09
N CYS A 337 -47.08 10.74 -32.25
CA CYS A 337 -47.92 9.55 -32.08
C CYS A 337 -48.29 8.86 -33.41
N GLN A 338 -47.87 9.41 -34.56
CA GLN A 338 -48.24 8.88 -35.88
C GLN A 338 -47.30 7.76 -36.37
N ASN A 339 -46.11 7.61 -35.79
CA ASN A 339 -45.06 6.69 -36.24
C ASN A 339 -44.98 5.34 -35.49
N ASP A 340 -45.98 4.98 -34.68
CA ASP A 340 -46.02 3.66 -34.04
C ASP A 340 -47.11 2.76 -34.66
N PRO A 341 -46.76 1.94 -35.68
CA PRO A 341 -47.73 1.11 -36.39
C PRO A 341 -48.14 -0.15 -35.61
N LYS A 342 -47.57 -0.39 -34.41
CA LYS A 342 -47.94 -1.54 -33.58
C LYS A 342 -48.17 -1.03 -32.17
N GLY A 343 -49.44 -0.87 -31.80
CA GLY A 343 -49.82 -0.61 -30.41
C GLY A 343 -49.24 -1.69 -29.50
N VAL A 344 -48.05 -1.44 -28.96
CA VAL A 344 -47.44 -2.29 -27.95
C VAL A 344 -48.19 -1.99 -26.67
N GLN A 345 -49.01 -2.95 -26.25
CA GLN A 345 -49.42 -3.06 -24.86
C GLN A 345 -48.13 -3.26 -24.04
N ARG A 346 -47.64 -2.19 -23.41
CA ARG A 346 -46.72 -2.27 -22.28
C ARG A 346 -47.50 -2.05 -21.01
#